data_AF-A0A506Q0U3-F1
#
_entry.id   AF-A0A506Q0U3-F1
#
_cell.length_a   1.000
_cell.length_b   1.000
_cell.length_c   1.000
_cell.angle_alpha   90.00
_cell.angle_beta   90.00
_cell.angle_gamma   90.00
#
_symmetry.space_group_name_H-M   'P 1'
#
loop_
_entity.id
_entity.type
_entity.pdbx_description
1 polymer ?
#
loop_
_entity_poly.entity_id
_entity_poly.type
_entity_poly.pdbx_seq_one_letter_code
_entity_poly.pdbx_strand_id
1 'polypeptide(L)'
;MTEFYISRMGLIFALSGSAIIFISFFFYAYHKKEYEKITSLFLERYQFPPPYSFYHMVGFFGVYQVCRFFINLNKKKKMRFFSYPNPAYSFFSDNNLTVSNWMIIFSRLWMSAGLCYLITALTVLILSIIR
;
A
#
# COMPACT_ATOMS: atom_id res chain seq x y z
N MET A 1 -11.82 -16.11 -31.62
CA MET A 1 -10.37 -16.31 -31.38
C MET A 1 -9.80 -15.22 -30.49
N THR A 2 -9.98 -13.93 -30.82
CA THR A 2 -9.51 -12.78 -30.03
C THR A 2 -10.04 -12.74 -28.59
N GLU A 3 -11.33 -12.98 -28.37
CA GLU A 3 -11.95 -13.02 -27.03
C GLU A 3 -11.31 -14.05 -26.09
N PHE A 4 -10.89 -15.20 -26.64
CA PHE A 4 -10.24 -16.27 -25.87
C PHE A 4 -8.87 -15.83 -25.34
N TYR A 5 -8.08 -15.14 -26.17
CA TYR A 5 -6.77 -14.61 -25.75
C TYR A 5 -6.92 -13.48 -24.72
N ILE A 6 -7.88 -12.57 -24.92
CA ILE A 6 -8.13 -11.47 -23.98
C ILE A 6 -8.59 -12.01 -22.62
N SER A 7 -9.48 -13.00 -22.62
CA SER A 7 -9.96 -13.64 -21.38
C SER A 7 -8.83 -14.37 -20.63
N ARG A 8 -7.97 -15.12 -21.34
CA ARG A 8 -6.81 -15.79 -20.70
C ARG A 8 -5.83 -14.78 -20.13
N MET A 9 -5.56 -13.69 -20.85
CA MET A 9 -4.66 -12.63 -20.37
C MET A 9 -5.20 -12.01 -19.08
N GLY A 10 -6.47 -11.60 -19.06
CA GLY A 10 -7.12 -11.07 -17.86
C GLY A 10 -7.03 -12.03 -16.67
N LEU A 11 -7.29 -13.31 -16.89
CA LEU A 11 -7.24 -14.34 -15.85
C LEU A 11 -5.82 -14.54 -15.29
N ILE A 12 -4.79 -14.55 -16.14
CA ILE A 12 -3.39 -14.65 -15.71
C ILE A 12 -3.00 -13.45 -14.84
N PHE A 13 -3.38 -12.23 -15.24
CA PHE A 13 -3.12 -11.04 -14.44
C PHE A 13 -3.87 -11.07 -13.10
N ALA A 14 -5.13 -11.52 -13.08
CA ALA A 14 -5.90 -11.66 -11.85
C ALA A 14 -5.25 -12.64 -10.85
N LEU A 15 -4.84 -13.81 -11.34
CA LEU A 15 -4.13 -14.81 -10.55
C LEU A 15 -2.78 -14.29 -10.04
N SER A 16 -2.05 -13.59 -10.90
CA SER A 16 -0.76 -12.99 -10.53
C SER A 16 -0.92 -11.93 -9.44
N GLY A 17 -1.92 -11.05 -9.57
CA GLY A 17 -2.26 -10.06 -8.54
C GLY A 17 -2.66 -10.71 -7.21
N SER A 18 -3.45 -11.80 -7.28
CA SER A 18 -3.86 -12.57 -6.10
C SER A 18 -2.66 -13.23 -5.40
N ALA A 19 -1.76 -13.85 -6.16
CA ALA A 19 -0.53 -14.44 -5.64
C ALA A 19 0.37 -13.40 -4.97
N ILE A 20 0.51 -12.20 -5.57
CA ILE A 20 1.29 -11.11 -4.96
C ILE A 20 0.68 -10.65 -3.63
N ILE A 21 -0.65 -10.51 -3.53
CA ILE A 21 -1.31 -10.18 -2.25
C ILE A 21 -1.06 -11.28 -1.22
N PHE A 22 -1.17 -12.54 -1.63
CA PHE A 22 -0.94 -13.68 -0.75
C PHE A 22 0.50 -13.72 -0.21
N ILE A 23 1.50 -13.51 -1.06
CA ILE A 23 2.91 -13.39 -0.64
C ILE A 23 3.10 -12.17 0.29
N SER A 24 2.44 -11.05 -0.03
CA SER A 24 2.49 -9.84 0.79
C SER A 24 1.96 -10.09 2.20
N PHE A 25 0.97 -10.99 2.37
CA PHE A 25 0.45 -11.35 3.69
C PHE A 25 1.51 -11.97 4.60
N PHE A 26 2.26 -12.97 4.10
CA PHE A 26 3.35 -13.58 4.88
C PHE A 26 4.48 -12.58 5.13
N PHE A 27 4.79 -11.74 4.14
CA PHE A 27 5.79 -10.69 4.29
C PHE A 27 5.41 -9.69 5.39
N TYR A 28 4.13 -9.30 5.47
CA TYR A 28 3.61 -8.49 6.57
C TYR A 28 3.68 -9.23 7.90
N ALA A 29 3.24 -10.49 7.95
CA ALA A 29 3.25 -11.27 9.19
C ALA A 29 4.66 -11.34 9.80
N TYR A 30 5.70 -11.48 8.95
CA TYR A 30 7.09 -11.46 9.38
C TYR A 30 7.52 -10.10 9.97
N HIS A 31 7.15 -8.99 9.34
CA HIS A 31 7.50 -7.62 9.78
C HIS A 31 6.47 -6.97 10.71
N LYS A 32 5.45 -7.70 11.17
CA LYS A 32 4.34 -7.16 11.97
C LYS A 32 4.82 -6.43 13.22
N LYS A 33 5.81 -6.99 13.93
CA LYS A 33 6.37 -6.37 15.14
C LYS A 33 7.05 -5.02 14.87
N GLU A 34 7.79 -4.92 13.76
CA GLU A 34 8.42 -3.65 13.36
C GLU A 34 7.37 -2.61 12.97
N TYR A 35 6.34 -3.04 12.25
CA TYR A 35 5.21 -2.17 11.89
C TYR A 35 4.51 -1.61 13.14
N GLU A 36 4.18 -2.47 14.09
CA GLU A 36 3.52 -2.07 15.34
C GLU A 36 4.40 -1.11 16.14
N LYS A 37 5.71 -1.33 16.21
CA LYS A 37 6.65 -0.44 16.91
C LYS A 37 6.71 0.96 16.30
N ILE A 38 6.83 1.07 14.97
CA ILE A 38 6.87 2.39 14.30
C ILE A 38 5.54 3.12 14.48
N THR A 39 4.45 2.37 14.39
CA THR A 39 3.10 2.90 14.51
C THR A 39 2.80 3.37 15.93
N SER A 40 3.21 2.62 16.97
CA SER A 40 3.04 3.02 18.36
C SER A 40 3.86 4.27 18.69
N LEU A 41 5.11 4.35 18.24
CA LEU A 41 5.96 5.53 18.41
C LEU A 41 5.37 6.77 17.74
N PHE A 42 4.73 6.60 16.59
CA PHE A 42 4.03 7.71 15.94
C PHE A 42 2.81 8.15 16.76
N LEU A 43 2.01 7.19 17.24
CA LEU A 43 0.80 7.44 18.02
C LEU A 43 1.04 8.05 19.41
N GLU A 44 2.23 7.89 19.98
CA GLU A 44 2.61 8.54 21.24
C GLU A 44 2.60 10.07 21.16
N ARG A 45 2.92 10.63 19.98
CA ARG A 45 3.07 12.08 19.79
C ARG A 45 2.10 12.68 18.78
N TYR A 46 1.57 11.87 17.87
CA TYR A 46 0.81 12.33 16.72
C TYR A 46 -0.43 11.46 16.50
N GLN A 47 -1.48 12.05 15.92
CA GLN A 47 -2.64 11.30 15.47
C GLN A 47 -2.57 11.10 13.96
N PHE A 48 -3.02 9.94 13.47
CA PHE A 48 -3.15 9.73 12.04
C PHE A 48 -4.23 10.67 11.47
N PRO A 49 -3.92 11.45 10.43
CA PRO A 49 -4.94 12.22 9.74
C PRO A 49 -5.91 11.28 9.01
N PRO A 50 -7.20 11.60 8.91
CA PRO A 50 -8.10 10.90 8.00
C PRO A 50 -7.57 10.99 6.56
N PRO A 51 -7.62 9.91 5.75
CA PRO A 51 -8.21 8.59 6.00
C PRO A 51 -7.27 7.57 6.66
N TYR A 52 -6.04 7.94 7.01
CA TYR A 52 -5.04 7.01 7.56
C TYR A 52 -5.40 6.47 8.95
N SER A 53 -6.20 7.22 9.72
CA SER A 53 -6.78 6.72 10.98
C SER A 53 -7.65 5.49 10.77
N PHE A 54 -8.45 5.47 9.69
CA PHE A 54 -9.22 4.30 9.30
C PHE A 54 -8.30 3.17 8.83
N TYR A 55 -7.32 3.48 7.97
CA TYR A 55 -6.39 2.47 7.45
C TYR A 55 -5.57 1.77 8.54
N HIS A 56 -5.23 2.47 9.62
CA HIS A 56 -4.59 1.83 10.76
C HIS A 56 -5.45 0.73 11.41
N MET A 57 -6.78 0.82 11.34
CA MET A 57 -7.71 -0.11 12.00
C MET A 57 -8.04 -1.36 11.17
N VAL A 58 -7.93 -1.30 9.85
CA VAL A 58 -8.33 -2.41 8.93
C VAL A 58 -7.29 -3.54 8.83
N GLY A 59 -6.27 -3.55 9.68
CA GLY A 59 -5.24 -4.59 9.71
C GLY A 59 -4.44 -4.66 8.41
N PHE A 60 -4.16 -5.88 7.93
CA PHE A 60 -3.29 -6.15 6.77
C PHE A 60 -3.58 -5.26 5.55
N PHE A 61 -4.85 -5.05 5.20
CA PHE A 61 -5.23 -4.26 4.02
C PHE A 61 -4.90 -2.77 4.17
N GLY A 62 -4.88 -2.25 5.39
CA GLY A 62 -4.58 -0.86 5.67
C GLY A 62 -3.08 -0.57 5.85
N VAL A 63 -2.28 -1.60 6.15
CA VAL A 63 -0.81 -1.49 6.29
C VAL A 63 -0.19 -0.85 5.05
N TYR A 64 -0.69 -1.15 3.86
CA TYR A 64 -0.18 -0.55 2.62
C TYR A 64 -0.26 0.98 2.64
N GLN A 65 -1.42 1.51 3.02
CA GLN A 65 -1.66 2.96 3.06
C GLN A 65 -0.83 3.63 4.14
N VAL A 66 -0.70 2.98 5.30
CA VAL A 66 0.12 3.47 6.41
C VAL A 66 1.62 3.43 6.06
N CYS A 67 2.10 2.39 5.38
CA CYS A 67 3.46 2.32 4.88
C CYS A 67 3.75 3.46 3.88
N ARG A 68 2.82 3.73 2.96
CA ARG A 68 2.95 4.88 2.04
C ARG A 68 2.94 6.22 2.76
N PHE A 69 2.13 6.36 3.80
CA PHE A 69 2.13 7.54 4.66
C PHE A 69 3.52 7.76 5.26
N PHE A 70 4.10 6.76 5.92
CA PHE A 70 5.43 6.86 6.51
C PHE A 70 6.54 7.11 5.47
N ILE A 71 6.49 6.46 4.30
CA ILE A 71 7.42 6.72 3.19
C ILE A 71 7.35 8.20 2.75
N ASN A 72 6.14 8.76 2.62
CA ASN A 72 5.96 10.14 2.21
C ASN A 72 6.37 11.11 3.32
N LEU A 73 6.09 10.78 4.58
CA LEU A 73 6.46 11.56 5.76
C LEU A 73 7.99 11.68 5.85
N ASN A 74 8.71 10.57 5.71
CA ASN A 74 10.18 10.55 5.68
C ASN A 74 10.76 11.36 4.52
N LYS A 75 10.10 11.37 3.36
CA LYS A 75 10.49 12.17 2.19
C LYS A 75 10.04 13.63 2.28
N LYS A 76 9.41 14.06 3.38
CA LYS A 76 8.80 15.39 3.54
C LYS A 76 7.89 15.78 2.37
N LYS A 77 7.25 14.79 1.73
CA LYS A 77 6.34 15.03 0.61
C LYS A 77 4.99 15.51 1.15
N LYS A 78 4.47 16.59 0.58
CA LYS A 78 3.13 17.10 0.91
C LYS A 78 2.07 16.03 0.63
N MET A 79 1.31 15.66 1.65
CA MET A 79 0.20 14.71 1.54
C MET A 79 -1.13 15.46 1.46
N ARG A 80 -2.03 15.02 0.58
CA ARG A 80 -3.43 15.50 0.61
C ARG A 80 -4.01 15.10 1.97
N PHE A 81 -4.76 16.00 2.60
CA PHE A 81 -5.32 15.84 3.96
C PHE A 81 -4.33 15.97 5.12
N PHE A 82 -3.09 16.42 4.86
CA PHE A 82 -2.14 16.77 5.91
C PHE A 82 -1.64 18.21 5.71
N SER A 83 -2.02 19.10 6.63
CA SER A 83 -1.65 20.51 6.55
C SER A 83 -0.13 20.69 6.65
N TYR A 84 0.41 21.63 5.89
CA TYR A 84 1.81 22.04 6.00
C TYR A 84 1.84 23.50 6.47
N PRO A 85 2.61 23.85 7.51
CA PRO A 85 3.52 23.01 8.29
C PRO A 85 2.81 22.20 9.39
N ASN A 86 3.19 20.93 9.57
CA ASN A 86 2.75 20.10 10.69
C ASN A 86 3.98 19.48 11.38
N PRO A 87 4.08 19.50 12.71
CA PRO A 87 5.21 18.94 13.45
C PRO A 87 5.48 17.47 13.14
N ALA A 88 4.48 16.67 12.72
CA ALA A 88 4.73 15.26 12.43
C ALA A 88 5.73 14.99 11.29
N TYR A 89 6.01 15.97 10.42
CA TYR A 89 7.07 15.84 9.41
C TYR A 89 8.49 15.74 10.02
N SER A 90 8.68 16.17 11.27
CA SER A 90 9.94 15.98 11.98
C SER A 90 10.05 14.60 12.64
N PHE A 91 8.99 13.77 12.67
CA PHE A 91 8.97 12.48 13.37
C PHE A 91 10.19 11.58 13.07
N PHE A 92 10.55 11.41 11.80
CA PHE A 92 11.71 10.59 11.42
C PHE A 92 13.05 11.26 11.79
N SER A 93 13.10 12.59 11.71
CA SER A 93 14.28 13.39 12.07
C SER A 93 14.54 13.37 13.58
N ASP A 94 13.48 13.54 14.38
CA ASP A 94 13.58 13.68 15.84
C ASP A 94 13.92 12.37 16.52
N ASN A 95 13.50 11.24 15.93
CA ASN A 95 13.75 9.90 16.47
C ASN A 95 14.99 9.23 15.85
N ASN A 96 15.72 9.90 14.94
CA ASN A 96 16.79 9.29 14.13
C ASN A 96 16.35 7.97 13.46
N LEU A 97 15.07 7.88 13.09
CA LEU A 97 14.51 6.72 12.44
C LEU A 97 14.56 6.90 10.93
N THR A 98 14.71 5.79 10.21
CA THR A 98 14.52 5.76 8.76
C THR A 98 13.39 4.80 8.43
N VAL A 99 12.75 5.03 7.29
CA VAL A 99 11.75 4.09 6.79
C VAL A 99 12.45 2.81 6.39
N SER A 100 12.08 1.71 7.04
CA SER A 100 12.66 0.39 6.77
C SER A 100 12.43 -0.03 5.31
N ASN A 101 13.43 -0.69 4.71
CA ASN A 101 13.36 -1.18 3.34
C ASN A 101 12.15 -2.08 3.08
N TRP A 102 11.71 -2.86 4.07
CA TRP A 102 10.54 -3.72 3.94
C TRP A 102 9.26 -2.92 3.66
N MET A 103 9.10 -1.72 4.21
CA MET A 103 7.92 -0.86 3.97
C MET A 103 7.87 -0.42 2.51
N ILE A 104 9.05 -0.14 1.93
CA ILE A 104 9.20 0.22 0.51
C ILE A 104 8.87 -0.99 -0.37
N ILE A 105 9.42 -2.17 -0.04
CA ILE A 105 9.16 -3.41 -0.78
C ILE A 105 7.67 -3.77 -0.72
N PHE A 106 7.06 -3.74 0.47
CA PHE A 106 5.65 -4.02 0.68
C PHE A 106 4.76 -3.07 -0.12
N SER A 107 5.07 -1.77 -0.10
CA SER A 107 4.37 -0.77 -0.91
C SER A 107 4.47 -1.07 -2.41
N ARG A 108 5.64 -1.51 -2.89
CA ARG A 108 5.82 -1.92 -4.29
C ARG A 108 5.02 -3.16 -4.64
N LEU A 109 5.00 -4.19 -3.79
CA LEU A 109 4.21 -5.40 -4.01
C LEU A 109 2.73 -5.08 -4.19
N TRP A 110 2.18 -4.25 -3.29
CA TRP A 110 0.79 -3.81 -3.38
C TRP A 110 0.49 -2.96 -4.62
N MET A 111 1.42 -2.09 -5.04
CA MET A 111 1.27 -1.35 -6.30
C MET A 111 1.27 -2.28 -7.51
N SER A 112 2.15 -3.29 -7.53
CA SER A 112 2.19 -4.29 -8.60
C SER A 112 0.91 -5.12 -8.64
N ALA A 113 0.40 -5.56 -7.49
CA ALA A 113 -0.89 -6.25 -7.42
C ALA A 113 -2.03 -5.36 -7.95
N GLY A 114 -2.07 -4.09 -7.52
CA GLY A 114 -3.03 -3.12 -8.03
C GLY A 114 -2.97 -2.96 -9.55
N LEU A 115 -1.77 -2.91 -10.13
CA LEU A 115 -1.58 -2.84 -11.58
C LEU A 115 -2.10 -4.09 -12.29
N CYS A 116 -1.85 -5.29 -11.74
CA CYS A 116 -2.40 -6.54 -12.27
C CYS A 116 -3.94 -6.52 -12.29
N TYR A 117 -4.58 -6.04 -11.22
CA TYR A 117 -6.03 -5.91 -11.16
C TYR A 117 -6.57 -4.83 -12.11
N LEU A 118 -5.84 -3.72 -12.31
CA LEU A 118 -6.21 -2.72 -13.30
C LEU A 118 -6.19 -3.31 -14.72
N ILE A 119 -5.15 -4.07 -15.08
CA ILE A 119 -5.09 -4.75 -16.38
C ILE A 119 -6.25 -5.73 -16.51
N THR A 120 -6.54 -6.51 -15.46
CA THR A 120 -7.70 -7.42 -15.43
C THR A 120 -9.00 -6.66 -15.68
N ALA A 121 -9.24 -5.57 -14.96
CA ALA A 121 -10.45 -4.76 -15.13
C ALA A 121 -10.58 -4.22 -16.57
N LEU A 122 -9.47 -3.75 -17.16
CA LEU A 122 -9.46 -3.31 -18.56
C LEU A 122 -9.79 -4.45 -19.52
N THR A 123 -9.24 -5.65 -19.32
CA THR A 123 -9.58 -6.81 -20.18
C THR A 123 -11.05 -7.19 -20.07
N VAL A 124 -11.63 -7.16 -18.87
CA VAL A 124 -13.06 -7.43 -18.66
C VAL A 124 -13.92 -6.36 -19.32
N LEU A 125 -13.56 -5.08 -19.18
CA LEU A 125 -14.26 -3.98 -19.84
C LEU A 125 -14.23 -4.12 -21.36
N ILE A 126 -13.08 -4.43 -21.94
CA ILE A 126 -12.93 -4.66 -23.37
C ILE A 126 -13.84 -5.82 -23.82
N LEU A 127 -13.82 -6.95 -23.11
CA LEU A 127 -14.69 -8.09 -23.41
C LEU A 127 -16.18 -7.74 -23.29
N SER A 128 -16.57 -6.92 -22.31
CA SER A 128 -17.96 -6.50 -22.13
C SER A 128 -18.50 -5.58 -23.23
N ILE A 129 -17.60 -4.89 -23.95
CA ILE A 129 -17.96 -4.01 -25.07
C ILE A 129 -18.00 -4.79 -26.40
N ILE A 130 -17.13 -5.81 -26.54
CA ILE A 130 -17.04 -6.62 -27.76
C ILE A 130 -18.16 -7.66 -27.85
N ARG A 131 -18.64 -8.14 -26.70
CA ARG A 131 -19.72 -9.13 -26.57
C ARG A 131 -21.10 -8.52 -26.76
#